data_AF-A0A971NAS1-F1
#
_entry.id   AF-A0A971NAS1-F1
#
_cell.length_a   1.000
_cell.length_b   1.000
_cell.length_c   1.000
_cell.angle_alpha   90.00
_cell.angle_beta   90.00
_cell.angle_gamma   90.00
#
_symmetry.space_group_name_H-M   'P 1'
#
loop_
_entity.id
_entity.type
_entity.pdbx_description
1 polymer ?
#
loop_
_entity_poly.entity_id
_entity_poly.type
_entity_poly.pdbx_seq_one_letter_code
_entity_poly.pdbx_strand_id
1 'polypeptide(L)' 'LKCWLQCPDSSIKTNEEGRVCGINMFFCKGCGVCAQVCPVNAISMHQEADFTNEKREHGEDPGRVADHVK' A
#
# COMPACT_ATOMS: atom_id res chain seq x y z
N LEU A 1 12.30 -11.27 2.07
CA LEU A 1 11.07 -11.61 2.81
C LEU A 1 9.86 -11.18 1.98
N LYS A 2 8.75 -11.92 1.97
CA LYS A 2 7.54 -11.58 1.18
C LYS A 2 6.60 -10.71 2.03
N CYS A 3 6.56 -9.40 1.80
CA CYS A 3 5.80 -8.44 2.64
C CYS A 3 4.28 -8.69 2.62
N TRP A 4 3.73 -9.20 1.53
CA TRP A 4 2.29 -9.54 1.44
C TRP A 4 1.87 -10.66 2.39
N LEU A 5 2.78 -11.57 2.77
CA LEU A 5 2.54 -12.59 3.80
C LEU A 5 2.62 -12.05 5.22
N GLN A 6 3.26 -10.90 5.41
CA GLN A 6 3.45 -10.25 6.71
C GLN A 6 2.39 -9.16 6.97
N CYS A 7 1.54 -8.85 5.98
CA CYS A 7 0.47 -7.89 6.13
C CYS A 7 -0.66 -8.52 6.98
N PRO A 8 -0.96 -8.00 8.18
CA PRO A 8 -1.99 -8.59 9.05
C PRO A 8 -3.40 -8.51 8.43
N ASP A 9 -3.65 -7.46 7.64
CA ASP A 9 -4.94 -7.21 6.99
C ASP A 9 -4.99 -7.68 5.53
N SER A 10 -4.00 -8.45 5.06
CA SER A 10 -3.92 -8.98 3.69
C SER A 10 -4.19 -7.92 2.59
N SER A 11 -3.77 -6.68 2.84
CA SER A 11 -4.12 -5.52 2.00
C SER A 11 -3.18 -5.31 0.81
N ILE A 12 -2.13 -6.12 0.68
CA ILE A 12 -1.13 -6.01 -0.38
C ILE A 12 -1.53 -6.90 -1.55
N LYS A 13 -1.65 -6.30 -2.75
CA LYS A 13 -1.97 -7.03 -3.98
C LYS A 13 -0.68 -7.47 -4.69
N THR A 14 -0.70 -8.68 -5.23
CA THR A 14 0.37 -9.22 -6.07
C THR A 14 -0.14 -9.57 -7.46
N ASN A 15 0.70 -9.44 -8.47
CA ASN A 15 0.42 -9.92 -9.83
C ASN A 15 0.67 -11.44 -9.96
N GLU A 16 0.48 -11.98 -11.16
CA GLU A 16 0.69 -13.41 -11.47
C GLU A 16 2.15 -13.87 -11.28
N GLU A 17 3.11 -12.95 -11.35
CA GLU A 17 4.54 -13.19 -11.12
C GLU A 17 4.91 -13.11 -9.62
N GLY A 18 3.94 -12.85 -8.74
CA GLY A 18 4.17 -12.66 -7.31
C GLY A 18 4.85 -11.33 -6.96
N ARG A 19 4.85 -10.34 -7.85
CA ARG A 19 5.33 -8.99 -7.57
C ARG A 19 4.21 -8.16 -6.96
N VAL A 20 4.54 -7.34 -5.97
CA VAL A 20 3.58 -6.39 -5.38
C VAL A 20 3.21 -5.37 -6.44
N CYS A 21 1.92 -5.21 -6.71
CA CYS A 21 1.40 -4.28 -7.73
C CYS A 21 0.55 -3.15 -7.13
N GLY A 22 0.31 -3.17 -5.81
CA GLY A 22 -0.39 -2.10 -5.13
C GLY A 22 -0.83 -2.50 -3.72
N ILE A 23 -1.33 -1.51 -2.97
CA ILE A 23 -1.90 -1.67 -1.63
C ILE A 23 -3.34 -1.18 -1.66
N ASN A 24 -4.27 -1.97 -1.12
CA ASN A 24 -5.63 -1.51 -0.91
C ASN A 24 -5.70 -0.66 0.36
N MET A 25 -5.73 0.66 0.17
CA MET A 25 -5.69 1.60 1.29
C MET A 25 -6.99 1.61 2.13
N PHE A 26 -8.10 1.08 1.62
CA PHE A 26 -9.34 0.93 2.39
C PHE A 26 -9.18 -0.08 3.54
N PHE A 27 -8.44 -1.16 3.30
CA PHE A 27 -8.19 -2.20 4.31
C PHE A 27 -6.89 -1.97 5.07
N CYS A 28 -5.91 -1.31 4.46
CA CYS A 28 -4.62 -1.00 5.07
C CYS A 28 -4.81 -0.21 6.38
N LYS A 29 -4.19 -0.69 7.47
CA LYS A 29 -4.19 -0.01 8.77
C LYS A 29 -2.98 0.89 9.01
N GLY A 30 -2.05 0.97 8.05
CA GLY A 30 -0.85 1.78 8.17
C GLY A 30 0.19 1.25 9.18
N CYS A 31 0.22 -0.05 9.47
CA CYS A 31 1.14 -0.64 10.45
C CYS A 31 2.64 -0.57 10.07
N GLY A 32 2.96 -0.31 8.79
CA GLY A 32 4.34 -0.11 8.32
C GLY A 32 5.21 -1.36 8.20
N VAL A 33 4.74 -2.53 8.63
CA VAL A 33 5.49 -3.80 8.55
C VAL A 33 6.00 -4.08 7.13
N CYS A 34 5.17 -3.80 6.12
CA CYS A 34 5.51 -4.03 4.72
C CYS A 34 6.71 -3.21 4.24
N ALA A 35 6.84 -1.95 4.68
CA ALA A 35 8.00 -1.11 4.38
C ALA A 35 9.25 -1.59 5.12
N GLN A 36 9.12 -2.02 6.39
CA GLN A 36 10.25 -2.50 7.19
C GLN A 36 10.86 -3.80 6.66
N VAL A 37 10.04 -4.73 6.16
CA VAL A 37 10.51 -6.05 5.71
C VAL A 37 10.89 -6.10 4.23
N CYS A 38 10.65 -5.01 3.48
CA CYS A 38 10.91 -4.97 2.04
C CYS A 38 12.43 -4.88 1.79
N PRO A 39 13.05 -5.89 1.16
CA PRO A 39 14.51 -5.88 0.96
C PRO A 39 14.99 -4.81 -0.03
N VAL A 40 14.08 -4.29 -0.86
CA VAL A 40 14.38 -3.31 -1.92
C VAL A 40 13.73 -1.95 -1.65
N ASN A 41 13.13 -1.75 -0.47
CA ASN A 41 12.45 -0.51 -0.09
C ASN A 41 11.44 -0.01 -1.15
N ALA A 42 10.65 -0.94 -1.71
CA ALA A 42 9.65 -0.63 -2.74
C ALA A 42 8.40 0.09 -2.18
N ILE A 43 8.17 0.00 -0.87
CA ILE A 43 7.02 0.60 -0.17
C ILE A 43 7.55 1.67 0.79
N SER A 44 6.92 2.85 0.76
CA SER A 44 7.24 3.99 1.61
C SER A 44 6.05 4.34 2.49
N MET A 45 6.29 4.64 3.77
CA MET A 45 5.25 5.08 4.71
C MET A 45 5.33 6.60 4.88
N HIS A 46 4.19 7.27 4.82
CA HIS A 46 4.05 8.72 5.03
C HIS A 46 3.00 8.99 6.10
N GLN A 47 3.05 10.16 6.74
CA GLN A 47 2.00 10.53 7.69
C GLN A 47 0.72 10.86 6.95
N GLU A 48 -0.43 10.58 7.56
CA GLU A 48 -1.73 10.90 6.96
C GLU A 48 -1.85 12.41 6.63
N ALA A 49 -1.23 13.26 7.46
CA ALA A 49 -1.15 14.70 7.25
C ALA A 49 -0.38 15.11 5.97
N ASP A 50 0.48 14.25 5.43
CA ASP A 50 1.23 14.54 4.21
C ASP A 50 0.35 14.38 2.94
N PHE A 51 -0.83 13.76 3.05
CA PHE A 51 -1.73 13.46 1.92
C PHE A 51 -2.82 14.53 1.66
N THR A 52 -2.74 15.71 2.30
CA THR A 52 -3.81 16.73 2.30
C THR A 52 -4.12 17.42 0.96
N ASN A 53 -3.58 16.95 -0.17
CA ASN A 53 -3.78 17.55 -1.50
C ASN A 53 -4.31 16.59 -2.58
N GLU A 54 -4.63 15.34 -2.25
CA GLU A 54 -5.21 14.41 -3.24
C GLU A 54 -6.72 14.62 -3.29
N LYS A 55 -7.19 15.20 -4.40
CA LYS A 55 -8.61 15.51 -4.60
C LYS A 55 -9.43 14.21 -4.58
N ARG A 56 -10.37 14.11 -3.64
CA ARG A 56 -11.45 13.12 -3.65
C ARG A 56 -12.43 13.46 -4.77
N GLU A 57 -12.08 13.17 -6.02
CA GLU A 57 -12.99 13.37 -7.14
C GLU A 57 -13.88 12.15 -7.35
N HIS A 58 -15.20 12.39 -7.30
CA HIS A 58 -16.20 11.62 -8.04
C HIS A 58 -16.48 10.16 -7.61
N GLY A 59 -16.77 9.91 -6.32
CA GLY A 59 -17.42 8.65 -5.92
C GLY A 59 -16.62 7.37 -6.18
N GLU A 60 -15.34 7.48 -6.53
CA GLU A 60 -14.38 6.39 -6.54
C GLU A 60 -13.65 6.41 -5.18
N ASP A 61 -13.74 5.28 -4.49
CA ASP A 61 -13.22 5.00 -3.15
C ASP A 61 -11.70 5.35 -3.07
N PRO A 62 -11.21 5.98 -1.97
CA PRO A 62 -9.77 6.21 -1.71
C PRO A 62 -8.87 4.96 -1.79
N GLY A 63 -9.43 3.77 -2.01
CA GLY A 63 -8.73 2.53 -2.31
C GLY A 63 -8.27 2.34 -3.77
N ARG A 64 -7.93 3.40 -4.54
CA ARG A 64 -7.28 3.18 -5.85
C ARG A 64 -5.88 2.62 -5.61
N VAL A 65 -5.76 1.33 -5.89
CA VAL A 65 -4.59 0.52 -5.60
C VAL A 65 -3.48 0.88 -6.58
N ALA A 66 -2.73 1.97 -6.37
CA ALA A 66 -1.64 2.32 -7.28
C ALA A 66 -0.50 3.21 -6.77
N ASP A 67 -0.68 4.13 -5.82
CA ASP A 67 0.30 5.25 -5.74
C ASP A 67 1.47 5.09 -4.73
N HIS A 68 1.62 3.94 -4.06
CA HIS A 68 2.68 3.75 -3.04
C HIS A 68 3.58 2.53 -3.24
N VAL A 69 3.57 1.96 -4.44
CA VAL A 69 4.42 0.83 -4.81
C VAL A 69 5.26 1.26 -6.01
N LYS A 70 6.58 1.29 -5.84
CA LYS A 70 7.56 1.57 -6.92
C LYS A 70 7.66 0.44 -7.93
#